data_AF-A0A250XM98-F1
#
_entry.id   AF-A0A250XM98-F1
#
_cell.length_a   1.000
_cell.length_b   1.000
_cell.length_c   1.000
_cell.angle_alpha   90.00
_cell.angle_beta   90.00
_cell.angle_gamma   90.00
#
_symmetry.space_group_name_H-M   'P 1'
#
loop_
_entity.id
_entity.type
_entity.pdbx_description
1 polymer ?
#
loop_
_entity_poly.entity_id
_entity_poly.type
_entity_poly.pdbx_seq_one_letter_code
_entity_poly.pdbx_strand_id
1 'polypeptide(L)'
;MSASTEIKPKDVATATSATLSGLKELLWKVFELEESVRFGGGPEQQEQMEIRLQDMLTQIKNISQNSWAFQDLKVPVNMLRYMDDGGIPDSYTAETFKAALADNQASKGKVQAINHLREDLLEQLEKHMPSETEDYRTMLQSQKSSTTS
;
A
#
# COMPACT_ATOMS: atom_id res chain seq x y z
N MET A 1 -21.06 13.52 16.76
CA MET A 1 -20.38 12.25 17.10
C MET A 1 -20.97 11.19 16.22
N SER A 2 -20.41 11.00 15.02
CA SER A 2 -20.92 9.99 14.08
C SER A 2 -20.38 8.64 14.50
N ALA A 3 -21.28 7.71 14.80
CA ALA A 3 -20.97 6.34 15.16
C ALA A 3 -20.14 5.70 14.03
N SER A 4 -18.91 5.30 14.34
CA SER A 4 -18.15 4.39 13.49
C SER A 4 -18.84 3.04 13.59
N THR A 5 -19.75 2.77 12.65
CA THR A 5 -20.33 1.45 12.46
C THR A 5 -19.20 0.51 12.08
N GLU A 6 -18.81 -0.36 13.02
CA GLU A 6 -17.76 -1.35 12.83
C GLU A 6 -18.17 -2.32 11.71
N ILE A 7 -17.56 -2.14 10.54
CA ILE A 7 -17.73 -3.02 9.39
C ILE A 7 -17.04 -4.35 9.70
N LYS A 8 -17.78 -5.46 9.68
CA LYS A 8 -17.20 -6.77 9.99
C LYS A 8 -16.36 -7.29 8.82
N PRO A 9 -15.25 -8.00 9.07
CA PRO A 9 -14.37 -8.54 8.00
C PRO A 9 -15.07 -9.43 6.97
N LYS A 10 -16.14 -10.13 7.38
CA LYS A 10 -16.95 -10.98 6.49
C LYS A 10 -17.76 -10.17 5.47
N ASP A 11 -18.16 -8.96 5.83
CA ASP A 11 -18.97 -8.09 4.97
C ASP A 11 -18.09 -7.48 3.88
N VAL A 12 -16.83 -7.13 4.21
CA VAL A 12 -15.82 -6.66 3.23
C VAL A 12 -15.44 -7.76 2.24
N ALA A 13 -15.20 -8.98 2.70
CA ALA A 13 -14.85 -10.10 1.82
C ALA A 13 -15.99 -10.42 0.82
N THR A 14 -17.24 -10.36 1.29
CA THR A 14 -18.43 -10.56 0.47
C THR A 14 -18.62 -9.41 -0.53
N ALA A 15 -18.45 -8.16 -0.08
CA ALA A 15 -18.50 -7.00 -0.98
C ALA A 15 -17.38 -7.03 -2.03
N THR A 16 -16.20 -7.54 -1.67
CA THR A 16 -15.05 -7.69 -2.59
C THR A 16 -15.34 -8.73 -3.67
N SER A 17 -15.86 -9.90 -3.31
CA SER A 17 -16.21 -10.94 -4.29
C SER A 17 -17.38 -10.52 -5.19
N ALA A 18 -18.39 -9.83 -4.63
CA ALA A 18 -19.49 -9.26 -5.39
C ALA A 18 -19.01 -8.19 -6.39
N THR A 19 -18.14 -7.29 -5.94
CA THR A 19 -17.52 -6.24 -6.79
C THR A 19 -16.69 -6.86 -7.91
N LEU A 20 -15.87 -7.88 -7.61
CA LEU A 20 -15.07 -8.58 -8.60
C LEU A 20 -15.95 -9.29 -9.65
N SER A 21 -17.02 -9.94 -9.20
CA SER A 21 -17.97 -10.61 -10.11
C SER A 21 -18.67 -9.59 -11.01
N GLY A 22 -19.16 -8.48 -10.43
CA GLY A 22 -19.76 -7.39 -11.19
C GLY A 22 -18.81 -6.77 -12.21
N LEU A 23 -17.53 -6.57 -11.87
CA LEU A 23 -16.52 -6.08 -12.81
C LEU A 23 -16.29 -7.04 -13.99
N LYS A 24 -16.27 -8.36 -13.73
CA LYS A 24 -16.15 -9.36 -14.80
C LYS A 24 -17.37 -9.35 -15.72
N GLU A 25 -18.57 -9.29 -15.15
CA GLU A 25 -19.80 -9.19 -15.93
C GLU A 25 -19.86 -7.89 -16.73
N LEU A 26 -19.41 -6.77 -16.17
CA LEU A 26 -19.33 -5.50 -16.88
C LEU A 26 -18.36 -5.58 -18.07
N LEU A 27 -17.18 -6.18 -17.89
CA LEU A 27 -16.21 -6.39 -18.96
C LEU A 27 -16.82 -7.22 -20.09
N TRP A 28 -17.54 -8.29 -19.75
CA TRP A 28 -18.25 -9.11 -20.72
C TRP A 28 -19.30 -8.31 -21.50
N LYS A 29 -20.10 -7.47 -20.82
CA LYS A 29 -21.09 -6.62 -21.47
C LYS A 29 -20.47 -5.57 -22.40
N VAL A 30 -19.31 -5.01 -22.03
CA VAL A 30 -18.53 -4.11 -22.92
C VAL A 30 -18.15 -4.84 -24.20
N PHE A 31 -17.63 -6.07 -24.09
CA PHE A 31 -17.27 -6.89 -25.24
C PHE A 31 -18.49 -7.16 -26.16
N GLU A 32 -19.63 -7.57 -25.59
CA GLU A 32 -20.85 -7.80 -26.38
C GLU A 32 -21.38 -6.53 -27.06
N LEU A 33 -21.22 -5.37 -26.42
CA LEU A 33 -21.59 -4.08 -27.01
C LEU A 33 -20.67 -3.72 -28.17
N GLU A 34 -19.35 -3.93 -28.04
CA GLU A 34 -18.39 -3.70 -29.12
C GLU A 34 -18.71 -4.56 -30.36
N GLU A 35 -19.08 -5.82 -30.16
CA GLU A 35 -19.52 -6.68 -31.26
C GLU A 35 -20.82 -6.16 -31.89
N SER A 36 -21.81 -5.80 -31.08
CA SER A 36 -23.09 -5.28 -31.56
C SER A 36 -22.93 -3.99 -32.39
N VAL A 37 -22.00 -3.11 -32.00
CA VAL A 37 -21.68 -1.87 -32.73
C VAL A 37 -20.95 -2.17 -34.04
N ARG A 38 -20.06 -3.17 -34.09
CA ARG A 38 -19.33 -3.54 -35.32
C ARG A 38 -20.22 -4.09 -36.42
N PHE A 39 -21.32 -4.77 -36.05
CA PHE A 39 -22.22 -5.44 -36.99
C PHE A 39 -23.58 -4.74 -37.14
N GLY A 40 -23.76 -3.57 -36.53
CA GLY A 40 -25.05 -2.87 -36.43
C GLY A 40 -25.30 -1.84 -37.53
N GLY A 41 -26.52 -1.85 -38.10
CA GLY A 41 -26.97 -0.84 -39.07
C GLY A 41 -28.48 -0.75 -39.30
N GLY A 42 -29.29 -1.56 -38.59
CA GLY A 42 -30.75 -1.58 -38.71
C GLY A 42 -31.49 -1.08 -37.45
N PRO A 43 -32.77 -0.71 -37.57
CA PRO A 43 -33.57 -0.15 -36.47
C PRO A 43 -33.77 -1.14 -35.29
N GLU A 44 -33.87 -2.45 -35.55
CA GLU A 44 -33.95 -3.47 -34.49
C GLU A 44 -32.63 -3.56 -33.69
N GLN A 45 -31.48 -3.38 -34.34
CA GLN A 45 -30.19 -3.36 -33.65
C GLN A 45 -30.04 -2.13 -32.76
N GLN A 46 -30.66 -1.00 -33.12
CA GLN A 46 -30.61 0.22 -32.33
C GLN A 46 -31.35 0.09 -31.00
N GLU A 47 -32.51 -0.56 -30.99
CA GLU A 47 -33.24 -0.89 -29.76
C GLU A 47 -32.43 -1.86 -28.86
N GLN A 48 -31.79 -2.88 -29.46
CA GLN A 48 -30.93 -3.79 -28.72
C GLN A 48 -29.70 -3.10 -28.10
N MET A 49 -29.09 -2.15 -28.80
CA MET A 49 -27.98 -1.35 -28.26
C MET A 49 -28.42 -0.53 -27.05
N GLU A 50 -29.61 0.08 -27.11
CA GLU A 50 -30.15 0.86 -25.99
C GLU A 50 -30.38 -0.02 -24.75
N ILE A 51 -30.94 -1.21 -24.93
CA ILE A 51 -31.12 -2.19 -23.84
C ILE A 51 -29.77 -2.56 -23.22
N ARG A 52 -28.74 -2.83 -24.04
CA ARG A 52 -27.40 -3.19 -23.56
C ARG A 52 -26.73 -2.04 -22.80
N LEU A 53 -26.88 -0.80 -23.26
CA LEU A 53 -26.37 0.39 -22.57
C LEU A 53 -27.04 0.58 -21.19
N GLN A 54 -28.36 0.39 -21.12
CA GLN A 54 -29.09 0.46 -19.85
C GLN A 54 -28.67 -0.64 -18.87
N ASP A 55 -28.42 -1.84 -19.39
CA ASP A 55 -27.94 -2.97 -18.60
C ASP A 55 -26.52 -2.74 -18.07
N MET A 56 -25.62 -2.16 -18.87
CA MET A 56 -24.30 -1.70 -18.42
C MET A 56 -24.39 -0.62 -17.34
N LEU A 57 -25.24 0.39 -17.53
CA LEU A 57 -25.46 1.45 -16.55
C LEU A 57 -25.93 0.87 -15.21
N THR A 58 -26.82 -0.12 -15.25
CA THR A 58 -27.31 -0.83 -14.07
C THR A 58 -26.18 -1.57 -13.37
N GLN A 59 -25.31 -2.26 -14.11
CA GLN A 59 -24.15 -2.95 -13.53
C GLN A 59 -23.16 -1.99 -12.87
N ILE A 60 -22.85 -0.86 -13.50
CA ILE A 60 -21.96 0.15 -12.93
C ILE A 60 -22.54 0.67 -11.60
N LYS A 61 -23.85 0.92 -11.55
CA LYS A 61 -24.54 1.32 -10.31
C LYS A 61 -24.44 0.24 -9.23
N ASN A 62 -24.67 -1.03 -9.58
CA ASN A 62 -24.57 -2.15 -8.64
C ASN A 62 -23.15 -2.29 -8.06
N ILE A 63 -22.11 -2.15 -8.89
CA ILE A 63 -20.71 -2.15 -8.43
C ILE A 63 -20.46 -0.98 -7.48
N SER A 64 -20.92 0.22 -7.84
CA SER A 64 -20.75 1.43 -7.02
C SER A 64 -21.42 1.33 -5.65
N GLN A 65 -22.49 0.54 -5.50
CA GLN A 65 -23.15 0.32 -4.20
C GLN A 65 -22.23 -0.39 -3.19
N ASN A 66 -21.21 -1.12 -3.63
CA ASN A 66 -20.24 -1.79 -2.75
C ASN A 66 -19.02 -0.93 -2.40
N SER A 67 -18.98 0.33 -2.86
CA SER A 67 -17.86 1.26 -2.61
C SER A 67 -17.59 1.51 -1.12
N TRP A 68 -18.61 1.36 -0.26
CA TRP A 68 -18.46 1.49 1.19
C TRP A 68 -17.42 0.52 1.77
N ALA A 69 -17.25 -0.67 1.16
CA ALA A 69 -16.33 -1.69 1.65
C ALA A 69 -14.85 -1.33 1.44
N PHE A 70 -14.56 -0.30 0.64
CA PHE A 70 -13.20 0.10 0.27
C PHE A 70 -12.82 1.50 0.78
N GLN A 71 -13.66 2.16 1.60
CA GLN A 71 -13.42 3.53 2.05
C GLN A 71 -12.12 3.69 2.86
N ASP A 72 -11.78 2.69 3.67
CA ASP A 72 -10.56 2.71 4.50
C ASP A 72 -9.33 2.13 3.79
N LEU A 73 -9.50 1.61 2.56
CA LEU A 73 -8.41 1.01 1.80
C LEU A 73 -7.54 2.10 1.17
N LYS A 74 -6.29 2.19 1.63
CA LYS A 74 -5.30 3.12 1.06
C LYS A 74 -4.44 2.39 0.05
N VAL A 75 -4.53 2.81 -1.21
CA VAL A 75 -3.67 2.31 -2.29
C VAL A 75 -2.59 3.34 -2.59
N PRO A 76 -1.29 2.97 -2.58
CA PRO A 76 -0.21 3.88 -2.95
C PRO A 76 -0.35 4.36 -4.39
N VAL A 77 -0.27 5.67 -4.62
CA VAL A 77 -0.37 6.25 -5.98
C VAL A 77 0.71 5.70 -6.92
N ASN A 78 1.91 5.44 -6.40
CA ASN A 78 3.00 4.87 -7.18
C ASN A 78 2.70 3.45 -7.65
N MET A 79 1.95 2.67 -6.87
CA MET A 79 1.48 1.34 -7.29
C MET A 79 0.48 1.47 -8.45
N LEU A 80 -0.44 2.44 -8.41
CA LEU A 80 -1.39 2.68 -9.50
C LEU A 80 -0.66 3.02 -10.81
N ARG A 81 0.32 3.94 -10.77
CA ARG A 81 1.14 4.27 -11.94
C ARG A 81 1.90 3.06 -12.49
N TYR A 82 2.45 2.25 -11.59
CA TYR A 82 3.13 1.01 -11.98
C TYR A 82 2.18 0.02 -12.68
N MET A 83 0.92 -0.06 -12.26
CA MET A 83 -0.10 -0.86 -12.94
C MET A 83 -0.50 -0.29 -14.30
N ASP A 84 -0.63 1.04 -14.40
CA ASP A 84 -0.97 1.73 -15.67
C ASP A 84 0.10 1.46 -16.75
N ASP A 85 1.36 1.33 -16.34
CA ASP A 85 2.48 0.97 -17.21
C ASP A 85 2.56 -0.55 -17.53
N GLY A 86 1.59 -1.34 -17.07
CA GLY A 86 1.49 -2.79 -17.31
C GLY A 86 2.18 -3.68 -16.27
N GLY A 87 2.62 -3.10 -15.15
CA GLY A 87 3.28 -3.82 -14.07
C GLY A 87 2.32 -4.63 -13.19
N ILE A 88 2.81 -5.74 -12.63
CA ILE A 88 2.06 -6.62 -11.72
C ILE A 88 2.17 -6.12 -10.25
N PRO A 89 1.07 -5.80 -9.56
CA PRO A 89 1.07 -5.21 -8.20
C PRO A 89 1.91 -5.98 -7.16
N ASP A 90 1.94 -7.31 -7.27
CA ASP A 90 2.69 -8.17 -6.36
C ASP A 90 4.21 -7.96 -6.50
N SER A 91 4.69 -7.68 -7.71
CA SER A 91 6.09 -7.37 -7.97
C SER A 91 6.48 -6.04 -7.32
N TYR A 92 5.65 -5.01 -7.46
CA TYR A 92 5.83 -3.72 -6.78
C TYR A 92 5.92 -3.89 -5.26
N THR A 93 5.03 -4.71 -4.68
CA THR A 93 5.00 -4.97 -3.25
C THR A 93 6.28 -5.68 -2.79
N ALA A 94 6.72 -6.70 -3.54
CA ALA A 94 7.94 -7.43 -3.25
C ALA A 94 9.19 -6.55 -3.34
N GLU A 95 9.29 -5.68 -4.34
CA GLU A 95 10.40 -4.73 -4.50
C GLU A 95 10.44 -3.70 -3.39
N THR A 96 9.29 -3.13 -3.04
CA THR A 96 9.17 -2.16 -1.94
C THR A 96 9.62 -2.79 -0.62
N PHE A 97 9.21 -4.03 -0.36
CA PHE A 97 9.63 -4.75 0.84
C PHE A 97 11.13 -5.05 0.85
N LYS A 98 11.69 -5.50 -0.28
CA LYS A 98 13.14 -5.74 -0.42
C LYS A 98 13.95 -4.46 -0.20
N ALA A 99 13.51 -3.34 -0.76
CA ALA A 99 14.15 -2.04 -0.56
C ALA A 99 14.13 -1.64 0.92
N ALA A 100 12.97 -1.73 1.56
CA ALA A 100 12.84 -1.43 2.99
C ALA A 100 13.74 -2.32 3.88
N LEU A 101 13.88 -3.61 3.53
CA LEU A 101 14.77 -4.52 4.23
C LEU A 101 16.25 -4.11 4.05
N ALA A 102 16.65 -3.77 2.82
CA ALA A 102 18.00 -3.31 2.53
C ALA A 102 18.34 -2.01 3.28
N ASP A 103 17.40 -1.05 3.31
CA ASP A 103 17.57 0.21 4.04
C ASP A 103 17.69 -0.02 5.55
N ASN A 104 16.91 -0.95 6.11
CA ASN A 104 17.00 -1.32 7.52
C ASN A 104 18.38 -1.93 7.85
N GLN A 105 18.85 -2.87 7.02
CA GLN A 105 20.16 -3.48 7.19
C GLN A 105 21.29 -2.44 7.07
N ALA A 106 21.21 -1.55 6.09
CA ALA A 106 22.17 -0.46 5.92
C ALA A 106 22.18 0.48 7.13
N SER A 107 21.00 0.84 7.64
CA SER A 107 20.87 1.66 8.86
C SER A 107 21.47 0.97 10.09
N LYS A 108 21.17 -0.31 10.28
CA LYS A 108 21.76 -1.12 11.36
C LYS A 108 23.29 -1.17 11.25
N GLY A 109 23.83 -1.39 10.05
CA GLY A 109 25.27 -1.38 9.81
C GLY A 109 25.91 -0.04 10.13
N LYS A 110 25.28 1.08 9.76
CA LYS A 110 25.74 2.43 10.12
C LYS A 110 25.78 2.63 11.64
N VAL A 111 24.72 2.22 12.36
CA VAL A 111 24.67 2.31 13.82
C VAL A 111 25.78 1.47 14.46
N GLN A 112 26.01 0.25 13.96
CA GLN A 112 27.09 -0.61 14.45
C GLN A 112 28.47 0.01 14.21
N ALA A 113 28.71 0.57 13.03
CA ALA A 113 29.98 1.24 12.71
C ALA A 113 30.23 2.46 13.62
N ILE A 114 29.20 3.26 13.89
CA ILE A 114 29.28 4.39 14.83
C ILE A 114 29.60 3.91 16.25
N ASN A 115 28.98 2.82 16.70
CA ASN A 115 29.25 2.26 18.02
C ASN A 115 30.69 1.74 18.13
N HIS A 116 31.18 1.03 17.10
CA HIS A 116 32.57 0.55 17.06
C HIS A 116 33.56 1.71 17.09
N LEU A 117 33.34 2.74 16.26
CA LEU A 117 34.18 3.95 16.26
C LEU A 117 34.21 4.60 17.64
N ARG A 118 33.06 4.70 18.31
CA ARG A 118 32.96 5.24 19.66
C ARG A 118 33.77 4.41 20.66
N GLU A 119 33.69 3.09 20.58
CA GLU A 119 34.45 2.17 21.44
C GLU A 119 35.96 2.33 21.22
N ASP A 120 36.42 2.34 19.96
CA ASP A 120 37.83 2.53 19.60
C ASP A 120 38.37 3.87 20.11
N LEU A 121 37.60 4.96 19.91
CA LEU A 121 37.96 6.29 20.40
C LEU A 121 38.07 6.34 21.92
N LEU A 122 37.15 5.67 22.63
CA LEU A 122 37.20 5.59 24.08
C LEU A 122 38.42 4.80 24.58
N GLU A 123 38.78 3.72 23.90
CA GLU A 123 39.98 2.95 24.24
C GLU A 123 41.26 3.77 24.03
N GLN A 124 41.34 4.54 22.94
CA GLN A 124 42.49 5.42 22.72
C GLN A 124 42.54 6.57 23.73
N LEU A 125 41.40 7.16 24.07
CA LEU A 125 41.33 8.23 25.07
C LEU A 125 41.74 7.73 26.45
N GLU A 126 41.33 6.52 26.85
CA GLU A 126 41.72 5.91 28.13
C GLU A 126 43.24 5.71 28.23
N LYS A 127 43.92 5.37 27.11
CA LYS A 127 45.38 5.21 27.06
C LYS A 127 46.14 6.53 27.19
N HIS A 128 45.62 7.63 26.66
CA HIS A 128 46.34 8.91 26.58
C HIS A 128 45.87 9.95 27.61
N MET A 129 44.62 9.87 28.08
CA MET A 129 43.92 10.84 28.93
C MET A 129 42.92 10.13 29.87
N PRO A 130 43.41 9.35 30.86
CA PRO A 130 42.56 8.50 31.69
C PRO A 130 41.60 9.29 32.60
N SER A 131 42.03 10.44 33.13
CA SER A 131 41.20 11.27 34.02
C SER A 131 39.97 11.83 33.30
N GLU A 132 40.18 12.37 32.10
CA GLU A 132 39.15 12.97 31.26
C GLU A 132 38.16 11.91 30.73
N THR A 133 38.65 10.68 30.51
CA THR A 133 37.82 9.54 30.10
C THR A 133 36.86 9.11 31.20
N GLU A 134 37.30 9.15 32.45
CA GLU A 134 36.48 8.80 33.62
C GLU A 134 35.36 9.84 33.86
N ASP A 135 35.67 11.13 33.70
CA ASP A 135 34.68 12.22 33.73
C ASP A 135 33.63 12.04 32.61
N TYR A 136 34.07 11.72 31.39
CA TYR A 136 33.17 11.46 30.27
C TYR A 136 32.26 10.24 30.51
N ARG A 137 32.80 9.13 31.03
CA ARG A 137 32.00 7.93 31.38
C ARG A 137 30.93 8.23 32.42
N THR A 138 31.27 9.02 33.44
CA THR A 138 30.34 9.45 34.49
C THR A 138 29.20 10.28 33.92
N MET A 139 29.52 11.26 33.08
CA MET A 139 28.52 12.11 32.41
C MET A 139 27.56 11.28 31.53
N LEU A 140 28.08 10.25 30.85
CA LEU A 140 27.30 9.39 29.98
C LEU A 140 26.34 8.45 30.75
N GLN A 141 26.73 8.02 31.96
CA GLN A 141 25.85 7.28 32.86
C GLN A 141 24.70 8.15 33.39
N SER A 142 24.99 9.41 33.74
CA SER A 142 23.97 10.39 34.15
C SER A 142 22.99 10.75 33.03
N GLN A 143 23.43 10.69 31.76
CA GLN A 143 22.56 10.96 30.61
C GLN A 143 21.63 9.79 30.28
N LYS A 144 22.09 8.54 30.46
CA LYS A 144 21.25 7.33 30.27
C LYS A 144 20.15 7.21 31.33
N SER A 145 20.43 7.59 32.58
CA SER A 145 19.42 7.54 33.65
C SER A 145 18.32 8.60 33.49
N SER A 146 18.60 9.72 32.83
CA SER A 146 17.65 10.81 32.57
C SER A 146 16.75 10.60 31.35
N THR A 147 17.09 9.67 30.44
CA THR A 147 16.26 9.31 29.27
C THR A 147 15.36 8.09 29.48
N THR A 148 15.47 7.42 30.64
CA THR A 148 14.69 6.21 30.97
C THR A 148 13.64 6.46 32.09
N SER A 149 13.27 7.71 32.34
CA SER A 149 12.16 8.10 33.24
C SER A 149 11.06 8.82 32.48
#